data_AF-A0A9W7G2F1-F1
#
_entry.id   AF-A0A9W7G2F1-F1
#
_cell.length_a   1.000
_cell.length_b   1.000
_cell.length_c   1.000
_cell.angle_alpha   90.00
_cell.angle_beta   90.00
_cell.angle_gamma   90.00
#
_symmetry.space_group_name_H-M   'P 1'
#
loop_
_entity.id
_entity.type
_entity.pdbx_description
1 polymer ?
#
loop_
_entity_poly.entity_id
_entity_poly.type
_entity_poly.pdbx_seq_one_letter_code
_entity_poly.pdbx_strand_id
1 'polypeptide(L)'
;MSRPELTGSASNFYNDTEARKYDTNSRMVGIQAEITNRAVELLQLPSDRPSFILDMGCGSGLSGKVLEESGHYWVGCDVSRDMLNVASEREISTSGDLFHHDMGTGLPFRPASFDGCISISALQWLCYSNTSSQVPKRRLVRFFSSLYAVLKRGARAVLQFYPETPEQAVLISECASKVGFAGGVVVDYPNSTKAKKHYLVLSFDRGYNTPRGLDDGGAKGGVRVDGVGGGRKGGKNVAKKKKGVKTKEWIQHKKDVQRKKIGDGNVRKDTRFTGRKRKDKF
;
A
#
# COMPACT_ATOMS: atom_id res chain seq x y z
N MET A 1 -16.07 10.83 -7.83
CA MET A 1 -16.38 9.46 -8.28
C MET A 1 -16.36 8.54 -7.08
N SER A 2 -17.31 7.61 -7.00
CA SER A 2 -17.28 6.50 -6.03
C SER A 2 -16.08 5.59 -6.31
N ARG A 3 -15.62 4.86 -5.29
CA ARG A 3 -14.49 3.93 -5.41
C ARG A 3 -14.87 2.73 -6.28
N PRO A 4 -14.10 2.41 -7.35
CA PRO A 4 -14.34 1.23 -8.20
C PRO A 4 -14.40 -0.08 -7.42
N GLU A 5 -13.64 -0.20 -6.34
CA GLU A 5 -13.53 -1.43 -5.58
C GLU A 5 -14.83 -1.81 -4.83
N LEU A 6 -15.78 -0.88 -4.72
CA LEU A 6 -17.09 -1.11 -4.11
C LEU A 6 -18.14 -1.63 -5.09
N THR A 7 -17.89 -1.55 -6.40
CA THR A 7 -18.87 -1.95 -7.43
C THR A 7 -18.70 -3.39 -7.89
N GLY A 8 -17.60 -4.04 -7.54
CA GLY A 8 -17.33 -5.45 -7.83
C GLY A 8 -15.85 -5.75 -8.00
N SER A 9 -15.54 -6.82 -8.73
CA SER A 9 -14.15 -7.17 -9.06
C SER A 9 -13.56 -6.22 -10.11
N ALA A 10 -12.23 -6.08 -10.13
CA ALA A 10 -11.53 -5.25 -11.12
C ALA A 10 -11.86 -5.68 -12.57
N SER A 11 -11.92 -6.99 -12.82
CA SER A 11 -12.28 -7.54 -14.13
C SER A 11 -13.70 -7.17 -14.57
N ASN A 12 -14.63 -7.06 -13.62
CA ASN A 12 -16.01 -6.66 -13.94
C ASN A 12 -16.14 -5.15 -14.13
N PHE A 13 -15.38 -4.37 -13.37
CA PHE A 13 -15.40 -2.91 -13.46
C PHE A 13 -14.74 -2.41 -14.75
N TYR A 14 -13.52 -2.88 -15.03
CA TYR A 14 -12.78 -2.54 -16.25
C TYR A 14 -13.14 -3.53 -17.37
N ASN A 15 -14.38 -3.47 -17.83
CA ASN A 15 -14.82 -4.12 -19.06
C ASN A 15 -14.34 -3.34 -20.31
N ASP A 16 -14.53 -3.89 -21.50
CA ASP A 16 -14.11 -3.28 -22.78
C ASP A 16 -14.45 -1.77 -22.90
N THR A 17 -15.66 -1.37 -22.50
CA THR A 17 -16.08 0.04 -22.57
C THR A 17 -15.33 0.92 -21.55
N GLU A 18 -15.25 0.50 -20.29
CA GLU A 18 -14.59 1.30 -19.25
C GLU A 18 -13.06 1.31 -19.40
N ALA A 19 -12.47 0.22 -19.90
CA ALA A 19 -11.05 0.13 -20.23
C ALA A 19 -10.68 1.17 -21.31
N ARG A 20 -11.42 1.24 -22.43
CA ARG A 20 -11.17 2.22 -23.50
C ARG A 20 -11.37 3.66 -23.05
N LYS A 21 -12.39 3.94 -22.22
CA LYS A 21 -12.59 5.28 -21.65
C LYS A 21 -11.46 5.70 -20.73
N TYR A 22 -10.99 4.77 -19.89
CA TYR A 22 -9.86 5.02 -18.99
C TYR A 22 -8.60 5.36 -19.78
N ASP A 23 -8.36 4.60 -20.84
CA ASP A 23 -7.15 4.66 -21.66
C ASP A 23 -7.07 5.91 -22.56
N THR A 24 -8.22 6.40 -23.04
CA THR A 24 -8.30 7.59 -23.91
C THR A 24 -8.39 8.91 -23.14
N ASN A 25 -8.60 8.86 -21.82
CA ASN A 25 -8.73 10.06 -21.00
C ASN A 25 -7.35 10.68 -20.73
N SER A 26 -7.02 11.75 -21.45
CA SER A 26 -5.72 12.45 -21.37
C SER A 26 -5.32 12.86 -19.95
N ARG A 27 -6.29 13.24 -19.11
CA ARG A 27 -6.04 13.56 -17.70
C ARG A 27 -5.61 12.32 -16.91
N MET A 28 -6.25 11.17 -17.14
CA MET A 28 -5.89 9.92 -16.47
C MET A 28 -4.52 9.43 -16.93
N VAL A 29 -4.24 9.50 -18.24
CA VAL A 29 -2.92 9.19 -18.81
C VAL A 29 -1.83 10.03 -18.15
N GLY A 30 -2.01 11.34 -18.06
CA GLY A 30 -1.05 12.24 -17.41
C GLY A 30 -0.81 11.91 -15.93
N ILE A 31 -1.88 11.63 -15.17
CA ILE A 31 -1.77 11.26 -13.76
C ILE A 31 -1.05 9.92 -13.58
N GLN A 32 -1.36 8.90 -14.40
CA GLN A 32 -0.70 7.60 -14.32
C GLN A 32 0.78 7.71 -14.69
N ALA A 33 1.13 8.54 -15.67
CA ALA A 33 2.53 8.81 -16.01
C ALA A 33 3.27 9.50 -14.86
N GLU A 34 2.70 10.53 -14.23
CA GLU A 34 3.30 11.22 -13.07
C GLU A 34 3.55 10.25 -11.91
N ILE A 35 2.54 9.46 -11.55
CA ILE A 35 2.64 8.48 -10.47
C ILE A 35 3.67 7.39 -10.78
N THR A 36 3.73 6.94 -12.03
CA THR A 36 4.69 5.90 -12.46
C THR A 36 6.12 6.43 -12.43
N ASN A 37 6.36 7.65 -12.93
CA ASN A 37 7.67 8.29 -12.86
C ASN A 37 8.16 8.40 -11.42
N ARG A 38 7.26 8.80 -10.50
CA ARG A 38 7.58 8.83 -9.07
C ARG A 38 7.90 7.44 -8.51
N ALA A 39 7.19 6.40 -8.94
CA ALA A 39 7.49 5.03 -8.53
C ALA A 39 8.87 4.55 -9.03
N VAL A 40 9.24 4.89 -10.27
CA VAL A 40 10.56 4.60 -10.85
C VAL A 40 11.68 5.32 -10.09
N GLU A 41 11.49 6.58 -9.70
CA GLU A 41 12.44 7.32 -8.86
C GLU A 41 12.67 6.60 -7.51
N LEU A 42 11.59 6.15 -6.86
CA LEU A 42 11.64 5.47 -5.57
C LEU A 42 12.28 4.07 -5.63
N LEU A 43 12.26 3.41 -6.80
CA LEU A 43 12.95 2.13 -7.01
C LEU A 43 14.47 2.26 -6.89
N GLN A 44 15.04 3.44 -7.22
CA GLN A 44 16.49 3.67 -7.25
C GLN A 44 17.24 2.60 -8.05
N LEU A 45 16.79 2.37 -9.29
CA LEU A 45 17.44 1.47 -10.21
C LEU A 45 18.82 2.02 -10.64
N PRO A 46 19.78 1.15 -11.00
CA PRO A 46 21.06 1.60 -11.55
C PRO A 46 20.86 2.40 -12.84
N SER A 47 21.51 3.55 -12.97
CA SER A 47 21.40 4.42 -14.14
C SER A 47 22.32 4.01 -15.30
N ASP A 48 23.27 3.10 -15.06
CA ASP A 48 24.29 2.66 -15.99
C ASP A 48 23.85 1.48 -16.88
N ARG A 49 22.68 0.88 -16.61
CA ARG A 49 22.17 -0.27 -17.36
C ARG A 49 20.65 -0.40 -17.31
N PRO A 50 20.03 -1.01 -18.33
CA PRO A 50 18.64 -1.44 -18.25
C PRO A 50 18.39 -2.41 -17.09
N SER A 51 17.20 -2.33 -16.49
CA SER A 51 16.72 -3.24 -15.46
C SER A 51 15.50 -4.02 -15.98
N PHE A 52 15.27 -5.22 -15.44
CA PHE A 52 14.09 -6.01 -15.77
C PHE A 52 13.02 -5.91 -14.67
N ILE A 53 11.89 -5.30 -15.00
CA ILE A 53 10.88 -4.83 -14.03
C ILE A 53 9.58 -5.59 -14.18
N LEU A 54 8.97 -5.95 -13.04
CA LEU A 54 7.62 -6.53 -13.00
C LEU A 54 6.59 -5.42 -12.73
N ASP A 55 5.62 -5.25 -13.64
CA ASP A 55 4.51 -4.31 -13.49
C ASP A 55 3.21 -5.05 -13.08
N MET A 56 2.86 -4.90 -11.79
CA MET A 56 1.74 -5.63 -11.18
C MET A 56 0.46 -4.80 -11.22
N GLY A 57 -0.54 -5.29 -11.97
CA GLY A 57 -1.75 -4.53 -12.29
C GLY A 57 -1.47 -3.50 -13.38
N CYS A 58 -0.84 -3.93 -14.47
CA CYS A 58 -0.35 -3.06 -15.54
C CYS A 58 -1.47 -2.38 -16.34
N GLY A 59 -2.72 -2.83 -16.20
CA GLY A 59 -3.88 -2.27 -16.88
C GLY A 59 -3.68 -2.22 -18.40
N SER A 60 -3.93 -1.06 -18.99
CA SER A 60 -3.75 -0.79 -20.42
C SER A 60 -2.30 -0.47 -20.84
N GLY A 61 -1.32 -0.76 -19.99
CA GLY A 61 0.11 -0.61 -20.31
C GLY A 61 0.67 0.81 -20.12
N LEU A 62 -0.09 1.74 -19.51
CA LEU A 62 0.35 3.12 -19.30
C LEU A 62 1.63 3.22 -18.46
N SER A 63 1.75 2.41 -17.40
CA SER A 63 2.95 2.35 -16.57
C SER A 63 4.11 1.67 -17.28
N GLY A 64 3.84 0.62 -18.05
CA GLY A 64 4.82 -0.06 -18.90
C GLY A 64 5.50 0.88 -19.90
N LYS A 65 4.73 1.78 -20.54
CA LYS A 65 5.28 2.80 -21.43
C LYS A 65 6.33 3.70 -20.73
N VAL A 66 6.07 4.10 -19.49
CA VAL A 66 7.03 4.93 -18.72
C VAL A 66 8.31 4.13 -18.38
N LEU A 67 8.19 2.82 -18.12
CA LEU A 67 9.34 1.95 -17.90
C LEU A 67 10.23 1.86 -19.17
N GLU A 68 9.62 1.74 -20.34
CA GLU A 68 10.34 1.71 -21.61
C GLU A 68 11.00 3.04 -21.95
N GLU A 69 10.28 4.15 -21.77
CA GLU A 69 10.84 5.50 -21.92
C GLU A 69 12.01 5.76 -20.95
N SER A 70 12.02 5.07 -19.81
CA SER A 70 13.13 5.07 -18.84
C SER A 70 14.25 4.08 -19.19
N GLY A 71 14.16 3.37 -20.33
CA GLY A 71 15.17 2.42 -20.80
C GLY A 71 15.17 1.08 -20.07
N HIS A 72 14.02 0.64 -19.55
CA HIS A 72 13.88 -0.63 -18.85
C HIS A 72 13.03 -1.64 -19.61
N TYR A 73 13.31 -2.92 -19.40
CA TYR A 73 12.49 -4.01 -19.89
C TYR A 73 11.46 -4.38 -18.84
N TRP A 74 10.26 -4.77 -19.26
CA TRP A 74 9.20 -5.09 -18.31
C TRP A 74 8.29 -6.22 -18.76
N VAL A 75 7.66 -6.86 -17.77
CA VAL A 75 6.56 -7.79 -17.95
C VAL A 75 5.39 -7.29 -17.11
N GLY A 76 4.21 -7.21 -17.70
CA GLY A 76 3.00 -6.76 -17.04
C GLY A 76 2.00 -7.89 -16.80
N CYS A 77 1.30 -7.86 -15.66
CA CYS A 77 0.05 -8.60 -15.55
C CYS A 77 -1.10 -7.76 -15.06
N ASP A 78 -2.29 -8.14 -15.51
CA ASP A 78 -3.55 -7.65 -14.99
C ASP A 78 -4.56 -8.80 -14.87
N VAL A 79 -5.57 -8.60 -14.03
CA VAL A 79 -6.68 -9.53 -13.85
C VAL A 79 -7.83 -9.24 -14.82
N SER A 80 -7.89 -8.04 -15.40
CA SER A 80 -8.83 -7.70 -16.48
C SER A 80 -8.24 -8.07 -17.84
N ARG A 81 -8.93 -8.96 -18.56
CA ARG A 81 -8.58 -9.28 -19.96
C ARG A 81 -8.79 -8.10 -20.88
N ASP A 82 -9.83 -7.29 -20.63
CA ASP A 82 -10.14 -6.15 -21.47
C ASP A 82 -9.07 -5.06 -21.35
N MET A 83 -8.53 -4.85 -20.15
CA MET A 83 -7.37 -3.96 -19.97
C MET A 83 -6.14 -4.46 -20.74
N LEU A 84 -5.86 -5.77 -20.69
CA LEU A 84 -4.77 -6.37 -21.44
C LEU A 84 -4.99 -6.33 -22.95
N ASN A 85 -6.22 -6.47 -23.43
CA ASN A 85 -6.55 -6.31 -24.85
C ASN A 85 -6.26 -4.88 -25.30
N VAL A 86 -6.65 -3.87 -24.52
CA VAL A 86 -6.32 -2.47 -24.81
C VAL A 86 -4.80 -2.23 -24.78
N ALA A 87 -4.09 -2.84 -23.83
CA ALA A 87 -2.62 -2.80 -23.81
C ALA A 87 -2.00 -3.46 -25.04
N SER A 88 -2.55 -4.59 -25.49
CA SER A 88 -2.08 -5.34 -26.65
C SER A 88 -2.37 -4.60 -27.96
N GLU A 89 -3.52 -3.93 -28.09
CA GLU A 89 -3.82 -3.06 -29.23
C GLU A 89 -2.83 -1.88 -29.33
N ARG A 90 -2.21 -1.48 -28.21
CA ARG A 90 -1.14 -0.47 -28.16
C ARG A 90 0.25 -1.03 -28.52
N GLU A 91 0.42 -2.34 -28.75
CA GLU A 91 1.68 -3.03 -29.08
C GLU A 91 2.40 -2.47 -30.32
N ILE A 92 1.75 -1.61 -31.12
CA ILE A 92 2.47 -0.83 -32.14
C ILE A 92 3.50 0.12 -31.49
N SER A 93 3.42 0.40 -30.18
CA SER A 93 4.23 1.38 -29.45
C SER A 93 4.90 0.90 -28.15
N THR A 94 4.69 -0.34 -27.71
CA THR A 94 5.32 -0.89 -26.50
C THR A 94 5.80 -2.34 -26.68
N SER A 95 6.97 -2.66 -26.13
CA SER A 95 7.70 -3.92 -26.26
C SER A 95 7.56 -4.91 -25.10
N GLY A 96 6.83 -4.56 -24.03
CA GLY A 96 6.69 -5.40 -22.85
C GLY A 96 5.74 -6.58 -23.04
N ASP A 97 6.07 -7.72 -22.43
CA ASP A 97 5.21 -8.90 -22.43
C ASP A 97 4.04 -8.74 -21.45
N LEU A 98 2.86 -9.16 -21.87
CA LEU A 98 1.62 -9.10 -21.08
C LEU A 98 1.13 -10.51 -20.73
N PHE A 99 0.66 -10.71 -19.50
CA PHE A 99 0.00 -11.96 -19.13
C PHE A 99 -1.21 -11.77 -18.21
N HIS A 100 -2.26 -12.55 -18.45
CA HIS A 100 -3.50 -12.54 -17.66
C HIS A 100 -3.29 -13.28 -16.34
N HIS A 101 -3.34 -12.58 -15.20
CA HIS A 101 -3.10 -13.21 -13.90
C HIS A 101 -3.70 -12.46 -12.71
N ASP A 102 -4.15 -13.23 -11.71
CA ASP A 102 -4.55 -12.68 -10.40
C ASP A 102 -3.37 -12.70 -9.43
N MET A 103 -2.78 -11.53 -9.16
CA MET A 103 -1.65 -11.37 -8.25
C MET A 103 -1.91 -11.90 -6.83
N GLY A 104 -3.17 -11.96 -6.39
CA GLY A 104 -3.56 -12.48 -5.08
C GLY A 104 -3.39 -14.01 -4.95
N THR A 105 -3.18 -14.72 -6.06
CA THR A 105 -2.93 -16.18 -6.09
C THR A 105 -1.44 -16.54 -5.97
N GLY A 106 -0.57 -15.53 -6.09
CA GLY A 106 0.88 -15.66 -6.09
C GLY A 106 1.48 -15.63 -7.50
N LEU A 107 2.73 -15.24 -7.64
CA LEU A 107 3.37 -14.93 -8.92
C LEU A 107 4.04 -16.16 -9.56
N PRO A 108 3.80 -16.43 -10.86
CA PRO A 108 4.25 -17.65 -11.55
C PRO A 108 5.64 -17.52 -12.18
N PHE A 109 6.59 -16.90 -11.48
CA PHE A 109 7.95 -16.69 -12.01
C PHE A 109 9.01 -17.46 -11.24
N ARG A 110 10.16 -17.66 -11.88
CA ARG A 110 11.33 -18.23 -11.23
C ARG A 110 11.84 -17.29 -10.14
N PRO A 111 12.46 -17.81 -9.07
CA PRO A 111 13.05 -16.96 -8.04
C PRO A 111 14.11 -16.01 -8.61
N ALA A 112 14.22 -14.82 -8.04
CA ALA A 112 15.23 -13.81 -8.42
C ALA A 112 15.27 -13.44 -9.91
N SER A 113 14.10 -13.35 -10.56
CA SER A 113 13.98 -12.96 -11.97
C SER A 113 14.09 -11.44 -12.17
N PHE A 114 13.53 -10.63 -11.26
CA PHE A 114 13.33 -9.19 -11.50
C PHE A 114 14.26 -8.30 -10.67
N ASP A 115 14.75 -7.22 -11.29
CA ASP A 115 15.56 -6.18 -10.66
C ASP A 115 14.73 -5.18 -9.86
N GLY A 116 13.42 -5.10 -10.14
CA GLY A 116 12.46 -4.29 -9.41
C GLY A 116 11.02 -4.67 -9.72
N CYS A 117 10.09 -4.11 -8.95
CA CYS A 117 8.66 -4.26 -9.20
C CYS A 117 7.94 -2.93 -8.96
N ILE A 118 7.04 -2.57 -9.87
CA ILE A 118 6.07 -1.50 -9.63
C ILE A 118 4.65 -2.07 -9.59
N SER A 119 3.75 -1.33 -8.95
CA SER A 119 2.32 -1.56 -9.02
C SER A 119 1.62 -0.23 -8.86
N ILE A 120 0.88 0.21 -9.88
CA ILE A 120 0.27 1.55 -9.87
C ILE A 120 -1.25 1.42 -9.75
N SER A 121 -1.79 1.87 -8.63
CA SER A 121 -3.25 1.88 -8.38
C SER A 121 -3.92 0.50 -8.41
N ALA A 122 -3.19 -0.57 -8.12
CA ALA A 122 -3.71 -1.94 -8.20
C ALA A 122 -3.76 -2.70 -6.85
N LEU A 123 -2.84 -2.42 -5.92
CA LEU A 123 -2.70 -3.21 -4.70
C LEU A 123 -3.95 -3.21 -3.80
N GLN A 124 -4.70 -2.10 -3.77
CA GLN A 124 -5.89 -1.96 -2.91
C GLN A 124 -7.00 -2.96 -3.28
N TRP A 125 -7.04 -3.47 -4.50
CA TRP A 125 -8.01 -4.49 -4.92
C TRP A 125 -7.86 -5.80 -4.14
N LEU A 126 -6.66 -6.11 -3.61
CA LEU A 126 -6.46 -7.28 -2.75
C LEU A 126 -7.10 -7.14 -1.35
N CYS A 127 -7.55 -5.94 -1.00
CA CYS A 127 -8.23 -5.68 0.27
C CYS A 127 -9.73 -5.99 0.23
N TYR A 128 -10.29 -6.25 -0.95
CA TYR A 128 -11.71 -6.54 -1.15
C TYR A 128 -11.95 -8.04 -1.37
N SER A 129 -13.10 -8.50 -0.93
CA SER A 129 -13.53 -9.89 -1.03
C SER A 129 -14.75 -9.98 -1.94
N ASN A 130 -14.54 -10.35 -3.20
CA ASN A 130 -15.65 -10.55 -4.15
C ASN A 130 -16.29 -11.94 -4.01
N THR A 131 -15.60 -12.88 -3.35
CA THR A 131 -16.10 -14.23 -3.04
C THR A 131 -15.68 -14.64 -1.63
N SER A 132 -16.33 -15.66 -1.07
CA SER A 132 -16.02 -16.20 0.27
C SER A 132 -14.60 -16.78 0.39
N SER A 133 -14.00 -17.19 -0.73
CA SER A 133 -12.62 -17.70 -0.77
C SER A 133 -11.57 -16.58 -0.80
N GLN A 134 -11.95 -15.34 -1.13
CA GLN A 134 -11.04 -14.21 -1.22
C GLN A 134 -10.83 -13.55 0.15
N VAL A 135 -10.07 -14.20 1.04
CA VAL A 135 -9.69 -13.60 2.33
C VAL A 135 -8.53 -12.59 2.12
N PRO A 136 -8.73 -11.28 2.37
CA PRO A 136 -7.76 -10.24 2.00
C PRO A 136 -6.37 -10.46 2.57
N LYS A 137 -6.30 -10.75 3.88
CA LYS A 137 -5.03 -11.02 4.57
C LYS A 137 -4.28 -12.22 3.97
N ARG A 138 -4.98 -13.27 3.55
CA ARG A 138 -4.36 -14.45 2.94
C ARG A 138 -3.82 -14.13 1.55
N ARG A 139 -4.59 -13.38 0.74
CA ARG A 139 -4.20 -12.92 -0.60
C ARG A 139 -2.99 -11.98 -0.54
N LEU A 140 -2.99 -11.00 0.37
CA LEU A 140 -1.85 -10.09 0.59
C LEU A 140 -0.59 -10.86 1.00
N VAL A 141 -0.68 -11.77 1.98
CA VAL A 141 0.48 -12.58 2.39
C VAL A 141 0.97 -13.46 1.24
N ARG A 142 0.07 -14.07 0.47
CA ARG A 142 0.43 -14.89 -0.69
C ARG A 142 1.16 -14.06 -1.75
N PHE A 143 0.59 -12.91 -2.12
CA PHE A 143 1.18 -11.97 -3.07
C PHE A 143 2.59 -11.54 -2.64
N PHE A 144 2.74 -11.02 -1.42
CA PHE A 144 4.05 -10.58 -0.92
C PHE A 144 5.05 -11.74 -0.79
N SER A 145 4.60 -12.94 -0.40
CA SER A 145 5.47 -14.13 -0.34
C SER A 145 6.05 -14.48 -1.70
N SER A 146 5.24 -14.49 -2.75
CA SER A 146 5.74 -14.73 -4.10
C SER A 146 6.55 -13.54 -4.64
N LEU A 147 6.16 -12.30 -4.33
CA LEU A 147 6.91 -11.11 -4.74
C LEU A 147 8.34 -11.14 -4.16
N TYR A 148 8.45 -11.49 -2.88
CA TYR A 148 9.74 -11.65 -2.20
C TYR A 148 10.62 -12.70 -2.88
N ALA A 149 10.03 -13.80 -3.35
CA ALA A 149 10.76 -14.87 -4.01
C ALA A 149 11.26 -14.49 -5.41
N VAL A 150 10.46 -13.75 -6.19
CA VAL A 150 10.78 -13.45 -7.60
C VAL A 150 11.72 -12.25 -7.77
N LEU A 151 11.88 -11.42 -6.73
CA LEU A 151 12.80 -10.27 -6.76
C LEU A 151 14.24 -10.69 -6.46
N LYS A 152 15.20 -10.10 -7.18
CA LYS A 152 16.64 -10.28 -6.93
C LYS A 152 17.03 -9.68 -5.58
N ARG A 153 18.15 -10.17 -5.03
CA ARG A 153 18.73 -9.56 -3.82
C ARG A 153 19.09 -8.10 -4.10
N GLY A 154 18.68 -7.21 -3.21
CA GLY A 154 18.88 -5.76 -3.37
C GLY A 154 17.84 -5.05 -4.24
N ALA A 155 16.95 -5.79 -4.91
CA ALA A 155 15.83 -5.20 -5.63
C ALA A 155 14.84 -4.51 -4.66
N ARG A 156 14.06 -3.59 -5.22
CA ARG A 156 12.98 -2.90 -4.52
C ARG A 156 11.65 -3.14 -5.19
N ALA A 157 10.59 -2.99 -4.41
CA ALA A 157 9.24 -2.90 -4.95
C ALA A 157 8.59 -1.59 -4.52
N VAL A 158 7.95 -0.89 -5.45
CA VAL A 158 7.23 0.36 -5.19
C VAL A 158 5.79 0.21 -5.65
N LEU A 159 4.88 0.12 -4.69
CA LEU A 159 3.46 -0.12 -4.95
C LEU A 159 2.66 1.11 -4.56
N GLN A 160 2.19 1.87 -5.54
CA GLN A 160 1.26 2.97 -5.31
C GLN A 160 -0.15 2.41 -5.14
N PHE A 161 -0.86 2.89 -4.10
CA PHE A 161 -2.21 2.42 -3.80
C PHE A 161 -3.07 3.51 -3.15
N TYR A 162 -4.38 3.27 -3.11
CA TYR A 162 -5.37 4.16 -2.52
C TYR A 162 -6.06 3.51 -1.30
N PRO A 163 -5.46 3.59 -0.10
CA PRO A 163 -6.09 3.02 1.08
C PRO A 163 -7.46 3.65 1.32
N GLU A 164 -8.45 2.84 1.70
CA GLU A 164 -9.75 3.29 2.16
C GLU A 164 -9.65 3.89 3.57
N THR A 165 -8.92 3.20 4.45
CA THR A 165 -8.69 3.61 5.83
C THR A 165 -7.21 3.51 6.21
N PRO A 166 -6.76 4.23 7.25
CA PRO A 166 -5.40 4.06 7.78
C PRO A 166 -5.11 2.62 8.21
N GLU A 167 -6.11 1.91 8.74
CA GLU A 167 -5.98 0.50 9.14
C GLU A 167 -5.69 -0.42 7.96
N GLN A 168 -6.25 -0.12 6.78
CA GLN A 168 -5.96 -0.86 5.56
C GLN A 168 -4.49 -0.67 5.13
N ALA A 169 -3.97 0.56 5.21
CA ALA A 169 -2.55 0.83 4.93
C ALA A 169 -1.61 0.11 5.91
N VAL A 170 -1.99 0.06 7.19
CA VAL A 170 -1.25 -0.70 8.21
C VAL A 170 -1.30 -2.20 7.91
N LEU A 171 -2.46 -2.77 7.58
CA LEU A 171 -2.61 -4.18 7.25
C LEU A 171 -1.72 -4.60 6.09
N ILE A 172 -1.70 -3.82 5.00
CA ILE A 172 -0.85 -4.07 3.83
C ILE A 172 0.62 -4.10 4.25
N SER A 173 1.04 -3.09 5.00
CA SER A 173 2.42 -2.95 5.49
C SER A 173 2.84 -4.10 6.39
N GLU A 174 1.99 -4.51 7.34
CA GLU A 174 2.21 -5.65 8.22
C GLU A 174 2.35 -6.97 7.44
N CYS A 175 1.55 -7.17 6.38
CA CYS A 175 1.64 -8.35 5.54
C CYS A 175 2.98 -8.42 4.80
N ALA A 176 3.45 -7.31 4.24
CA ALA A 176 4.74 -7.23 3.58
C ALA A 176 5.90 -7.53 4.56
N SER A 177 5.88 -6.91 5.74
CA SER A 177 6.93 -7.12 6.74
C SER A 177 6.92 -8.51 7.37
N LYS A 178 5.74 -9.14 7.50
CA LYS A 178 5.65 -10.52 7.95
C LYS A 178 6.39 -11.49 7.03
N VAL A 179 6.42 -11.23 5.73
CA VAL A 179 7.11 -12.06 4.73
C VAL A 179 8.62 -11.83 4.76
N GLY A 180 9.07 -10.66 5.21
CA GLY A 180 10.49 -10.34 5.37
C GLY A 180 10.95 -9.08 4.66
N PHE A 181 10.04 -8.33 4.00
CA PHE A 181 10.37 -7.02 3.47
C PHE A 181 10.62 -6.02 4.61
N ALA A 182 11.67 -5.21 4.46
CA ALA A 182 11.83 -3.95 5.15
C ALA A 182 11.22 -2.83 4.29
N GLY A 183 10.97 -1.66 4.88
CA GLY A 183 10.46 -0.51 4.13
C GLY A 183 9.42 0.30 4.86
N GLY A 184 8.60 1.02 4.08
CA GLY A 184 7.45 1.72 4.62
C GLY A 184 6.65 2.50 3.60
N VAL A 185 5.67 3.26 4.11
CA VAL A 185 4.76 4.04 3.28
C VAL A 185 5.27 5.46 3.16
N VAL A 186 5.60 5.85 1.93
CA VAL A 186 5.87 7.24 1.52
C VAL A 186 4.53 7.88 1.17
N VAL A 187 4.27 9.06 1.72
CA VAL A 187 3.06 9.83 1.41
C VAL A 187 3.45 11.15 0.78
N ASP A 188 3.22 11.26 -0.52
CA ASP A 188 3.39 12.52 -1.24
C ASP A 188 2.15 13.39 -1.03
N TYR A 189 2.35 14.70 -0.89
CA TYR A 189 1.33 15.72 -0.63
C TYR A 189 0.39 15.37 0.55
N PRO A 190 0.93 15.08 1.75
CA PRO A 190 0.17 14.54 2.88
C PRO A 190 -0.96 15.47 3.39
N ASN A 191 -0.86 16.76 3.11
CA ASN A 191 -1.84 17.77 3.52
C ASN A 191 -2.96 17.97 2.50
N SER A 192 -2.83 17.46 1.28
CA SER A 192 -3.84 17.58 0.23
C SER A 192 -4.76 16.37 0.22
N THR A 193 -6.08 16.55 0.26
CA THR A 193 -7.01 15.42 0.07
C THR A 193 -7.11 14.99 -1.39
N LYS A 194 -6.78 15.87 -2.33
CA LYS A 194 -6.88 15.63 -3.78
C LYS A 194 -5.57 15.12 -4.39
N ALA A 195 -4.43 15.66 -3.96
CA ALA A 195 -3.12 15.34 -4.52
C ALA A 195 -2.40 14.21 -3.79
N LYS A 196 -2.85 13.83 -2.57
CA LYS A 196 -2.18 12.81 -1.76
C LYS A 196 -2.03 11.48 -2.47
N LYS A 197 -0.80 10.96 -2.49
CA LYS A 197 -0.45 9.64 -3.03
C LYS A 197 0.30 8.81 -1.99
N HIS A 198 -0.03 7.53 -1.88
CA HIS A 198 0.64 6.60 -0.98
C HIS A 198 1.44 5.60 -1.80
N TYR A 199 2.73 5.47 -1.50
CA TYR A 199 3.64 4.51 -2.11
C TYR A 199 4.18 3.58 -1.01
N LEU A 200 3.87 2.29 -1.09
CA LEU A 200 4.54 1.29 -0.30
C LEU A 200 5.89 0.99 -0.94
N VAL A 201 6.98 1.36 -0.27
CA VAL A 201 8.34 1.13 -0.73
C VAL A 201 8.96 0.02 0.08
N LEU A 202 9.29 -1.09 -0.59
CA LEU A 202 9.79 -2.32 0.01
C LEU A 202 11.22 -2.62 -0.46
N SER A 203 12.04 -3.16 0.43
CA SER A 203 13.37 -3.66 0.13
C SER A 203 13.76 -4.85 1.01
N PHE A 204 14.88 -5.50 0.70
CA PHE A 204 15.48 -6.52 1.55
C PHE A 204 16.41 -5.93 2.63
N ASP A 205 16.76 -4.65 2.52
CA ASP A 205 17.71 -4.00 3.41
C ASP A 205 17.03 -3.54 4.71
N ARG A 206 17.45 -4.12 5.83
CA ARG A 206 16.92 -3.77 7.15
C ARG A 206 17.42 -2.42 7.67
N GLY A 207 18.47 -1.87 7.06
CA GLY A 207 18.94 -0.50 7.30
C GLY A 207 18.20 0.55 6.47
N TYR A 208 17.27 0.15 5.61
CA TYR A 208 16.59 1.05 4.69
C TYR A 208 15.76 2.11 5.43
N ASN A 209 16.09 3.38 5.21
CA ASN A 209 15.26 4.50 5.62
C ASN A 209 14.25 4.82 4.51
N THR A 210 12.97 4.75 4.85
CA THR A 210 11.88 5.15 3.94
C THR A 210 12.12 6.58 3.43
N PRO A 211 12.05 6.82 2.10
CA PRO A 211 12.26 8.13 1.51
C PRO A 211 11.24 9.15 2.05
N ARG A 212 11.63 10.43 2.00
CA ARG A 212 10.70 11.51 2.35
C ARG A 212 9.68 11.67 1.22
N GLY A 213 8.41 11.81 1.59
CA GLY A 213 7.37 12.18 0.65
C GLY A 213 7.51 13.63 0.17
N LEU A 214 7.00 13.91 -1.02
CA LEU A 214 6.92 15.26 -1.57
C LEU A 214 5.99 16.12 -0.71
N ASP A 215 6.38 17.37 -0.45
CA ASP A 215 5.54 18.36 0.23
C ASP A 215 5.66 19.73 -0.46
N ASP A 216 4.57 20.51 -0.47
CA ASP A 216 4.56 21.90 -0.92
C ASP A 216 4.94 22.87 0.22
N GLY A 217 5.67 22.36 1.23
CA GLY A 217 5.98 23.07 2.47
C GLY A 217 5.47 22.37 3.73
N GLY A 218 6.40 21.74 4.46
CA GLY A 218 6.44 21.81 5.92
C GLY A 218 5.62 20.80 6.74
N ALA A 219 5.69 19.48 6.46
CA ALA A 219 5.40 18.47 7.50
C ALA A 219 5.97 17.08 7.16
N LYS A 220 6.50 16.38 8.18
CA LYS A 220 7.08 15.03 8.07
C LYS A 220 5.97 13.96 8.09
N GLY A 221 5.71 13.31 6.96
CA GLY A 221 4.73 12.22 6.83
C GLY A 221 5.34 10.95 6.21
N GLY A 222 5.99 10.13 7.03
CA GLY A 222 6.43 8.79 6.63
C GLY A 222 6.10 7.80 7.74
N VAL A 223 5.39 6.71 7.40
CA VAL A 223 5.10 5.64 8.35
C VAL A 223 6.16 4.56 8.16
N ARG A 224 7.04 4.41 9.16
CA ARG A 224 8.05 3.35 9.20
C ARG A 224 7.38 2.01 9.50
N VAL A 225 7.86 0.96 8.83
CA VAL A 225 7.46 -0.41 9.15
C VAL A 225 8.67 -1.07 9.80
N ASP A 226 8.70 -1.07 11.13
CA ASP A 226 9.75 -1.76 11.88
C ASP A 226 9.54 -3.28 11.74
N GLY A 227 10.48 -3.95 11.07
CA GLY A 227 10.47 -5.41 10.94
C GLY A 227 10.52 -6.08 12.31
N VAL A 228 9.53 -6.92 12.61
CA VAL A 228 9.54 -7.80 13.80
C VAL A 228 10.54 -8.93 13.57
N GLY A 229 11.83 -8.59 13.74
CA GLY A 229 12.93 -9.55 13.75
C GLY A 229 12.97 -10.28 15.09
N GLY A 230 12.62 -11.56 15.09
CA GLY A 230 12.86 -12.47 16.21
C GLY A 230 14.36 -12.55 16.53
N GLY A 231 14.77 -11.86 17.59
CA GLY A 231 16.11 -11.94 18.17
C GLY A 231 15.99 -12.17 19.67
N ARG A 232 16.14 -13.42 20.11
CA ARG A 232 16.41 -13.75 21.51
C ARG A 232 17.79 -13.16 21.86
N LYS A 233 17.81 -12.05 22.58
CA LYS A 233 18.94 -11.66 23.43
C LYS A 233 18.40 -11.29 24.81
N GLY A 234 18.87 -12.04 25.81
CA GLY A 234 18.50 -11.88 27.21
C GLY A 234 18.86 -10.49 27.72
N GLY A 235 17.85 -9.79 28.23
CA GLY A 235 17.97 -8.52 28.93
C GLY A 235 16.80 -8.42 29.89
N LYS A 236 17.11 -8.23 31.17
CA LYS A 236 16.19 -8.30 32.31
C LYS A 236 14.87 -7.56 32.06
N ASN A 237 13.75 -8.26 32.32
CA ASN A 237 12.38 -7.77 32.20
C ASN A 237 12.15 -6.46 32.98
N VAL A 238 12.03 -5.34 32.27
CA VAL A 238 11.27 -4.19 32.74
C VAL A 238 9.98 -4.16 31.92
N ALA A 239 8.91 -4.68 32.51
CA ALA A 239 7.59 -4.73 31.90
C ALA A 239 7.07 -3.30 31.63
N LYS A 240 7.21 -2.81 30.39
CA LYS A 240 6.45 -1.64 29.92
C LYS A 240 4.97 -2.02 29.83
N LYS A 241 4.22 -1.66 30.88
CA LYS A 241 2.75 -1.72 30.92
C LYS A 241 2.18 -1.06 29.65
N LYS A 242 1.43 -1.84 28.86
CA LYS A 242 0.49 -1.32 27.85
C LYS A 242 -0.35 -0.22 28.51
N LYS A 243 -0.30 1.02 28.01
CA LYS A 243 -1.20 2.10 28.43
C LYS A 243 -2.62 1.70 28.03
N GLY A 244 -3.36 1.13 28.98
CA GLY A 244 -4.77 0.80 28.81
C GLY A 244 -5.61 2.07 28.67
N VAL A 245 -6.69 1.95 27.90
CA VAL A 245 -7.71 2.95 27.51
C VAL A 245 -8.55 3.46 28.71
N LYS A 246 -7.98 3.54 29.91
CA LYS A 246 -8.65 3.90 31.16
C LYS A 246 -7.82 4.82 32.04
N THR A 247 -7.01 5.71 31.45
CA THR A 247 -6.32 6.73 32.25
C THR A 247 -7.31 7.80 32.72
N LYS A 248 -6.99 8.47 33.83
CA LYS A 248 -7.85 9.50 34.44
C LYS A 248 -8.16 10.62 33.44
N GLU A 249 -7.17 10.99 32.63
CA GLU A 249 -7.30 12.03 31.61
C GLU A 249 -8.32 11.64 30.53
N TRP A 250 -8.32 10.37 30.11
CA TRP A 250 -9.30 9.85 29.14
C TRP A 250 -10.73 9.88 29.68
N ILE A 251 -10.91 9.56 30.97
CA ILE A 251 -12.22 9.59 31.63
C ILE A 251 -12.74 11.02 31.76
N GLN A 252 -11.87 11.97 32.10
CA GLN A 252 -12.20 13.38 32.20
C GLN A 252 -12.58 13.96 30.83
N HIS A 253 -11.79 13.68 29.80
CA HIS A 253 -12.09 14.12 28.44
C HIS A 253 -13.45 13.62 27.95
N LYS A 254 -13.80 12.34 28.20
CA LYS A 254 -15.14 11.82 27.87
C LYS A 254 -16.26 12.53 28.62
N LYS A 255 -16.08 12.80 29.91
CA LYS A 255 -17.08 13.53 30.70
C LYS A 255 -17.29 14.95 30.19
N ASP A 256 -16.22 15.65 29.82
CA ASP A 256 -16.31 17.01 29.27
C ASP A 256 -17.03 17.04 27.92
N VAL A 257 -16.76 16.06 27.05
CA VAL A 257 -17.50 15.90 25.79
C VAL A 257 -18.98 15.63 26.07
N GLN A 258 -19.31 14.85 27.10
CA GLN A 258 -20.69 14.52 27.45
C GLN A 258 -21.42 15.71 28.09
N ARG A 259 -20.76 16.49 28.96
CA ARG A 259 -21.29 17.74 29.55
C ARG A 259 -21.71 18.74 28.48
N LYS A 260 -20.88 18.90 27.44
CA LYS A 260 -21.17 19.74 26.28
C LYS A 260 -22.39 19.28 25.46
N LYS A 261 -22.74 17.99 25.52
CA LYS A 261 -23.85 17.41 24.73
C LYS A 261 -25.18 17.34 25.47
N ILE A 262 -25.18 17.00 26.76
CA ILE A 262 -26.41 16.69 27.51
C ILE A 262 -26.59 17.54 28.78
N GLY A 263 -25.74 18.56 28.95
CA GLY A 263 -25.76 19.48 30.10
C GLY A 263 -25.06 18.90 31.34
N ASP A 264 -24.51 19.80 32.16
CA ASP A 264 -23.72 19.45 33.36
C ASP A 264 -24.50 18.66 34.43
N GLY A 265 -25.82 18.83 34.48
CA GLY A 265 -26.69 18.16 35.44
C GLY A 265 -26.81 16.64 35.24
N ASN A 266 -26.55 16.16 34.02
CA ASN A 266 -26.70 14.74 33.65
C ASN A 266 -25.37 13.97 33.63
N VAL A 267 -24.26 14.62 33.99
CA VAL A 267 -22.93 13.98 34.05
C VAL A 267 -22.39 14.01 35.47
N ARG A 268 -21.99 12.84 35.98
CA ARG A 268 -21.50 12.69 37.36
C ARG A 268 -20.24 13.55 37.60
N LYS A 269 -20.30 14.39 38.64
CA LYS A 269 -19.20 15.29 39.07
C LYS A 269 -17.89 14.53 39.27
N ASP A 270 -16.78 15.22 39.03
CA ASP A 270 -15.47 14.66 39.28
C ASP A 270 -15.18 14.59 40.78
N THR A 271 -14.57 13.49 41.20
CA THR A 271 -14.19 13.26 42.59
C THR A 271 -12.72 12.93 42.64
N ARG A 272 -12.13 13.01 43.84
CA ARG A 272 -10.74 12.55 44.09
C ARG A 272 -10.50 11.08 43.74
N PHE A 273 -11.55 10.31 43.47
CA PHE A 273 -11.50 8.89 43.11
C PHE A 273 -11.70 8.63 41.61
N THR A 274 -11.91 9.65 40.77
CA THR A 274 -12.08 9.48 39.31
C THR A 274 -10.85 8.79 38.70
N GLY A 275 -11.08 7.68 37.99
CA GLY A 275 -10.02 6.89 37.34
C GLY A 275 -9.17 6.03 38.27
N ARG A 276 -9.45 6.01 39.58
CA ARG A 276 -8.74 5.16 40.54
C ARG A 276 -9.25 3.73 40.46
N LYS A 277 -8.34 2.75 40.33
CA LYS A 277 -8.69 1.32 40.38
C LYS A 277 -9.25 1.01 41.77
N ARG A 278 -10.47 0.46 41.85
CA ARG A 278 -11.03 -0.05 43.11
C ARG A 278 -10.21 -1.28 43.55
N LYS A 279 -10.03 -1.46 44.85
CA LYS A 279 -9.37 -2.66 45.38
C LYS A 279 -10.28 -3.86 45.13
N ASP A 280 -9.67 -5.01 44.81
CA ASP A 280 -10.39 -6.25 44.46
C ASP A 280 -10.95 -6.99 45.70
N LYS A 281 -10.93 -6.35 46.89
CA LYS A 281 -11.55 -6.86 48.11
C LYS A 281 -12.25 -5.72 48.85
N PHE A 282 -13.43 -6.03 49.37
CA PHE A 282 -14.27 -5.16 50.19
C PHE A 282 -13.64 -4.97 51.58
#